data_AF-E0NUP6-F1
#
_entry.id   AF-E0NUP6-F1
#
_cell.length_a   1.000
_cell.length_b   1.000
_cell.length_c   1.000
_cell.angle_alpha   90.00
_cell.angle_beta   90.00
_cell.angle_gamma   90.00
#
_symmetry.space_group_name_H-M   'P 1'
#
loop_
_entity.id
_entity.type
_entity.pdbx_description
1 polymer ?
#
loop_
_entity_poly.entity_id
_entity_poly.type
_entity_poly.pdbx_seq_one_letter_code
_entity_poly.pdbx_strand_id
1 'polypeptide(L)'
;MVPPTGMAISFSIAVCSLCYAKIVKSHKIHNDLEIISTFAFLSHLKTTAMKPKMLLFASFVLLYPILGCSQSKEKTDKKKTNTMEYHQLTPEEEAVIVHKHTERPFTGEYNDFDKAGTYVCKRCGAPLYKSEDKFKSHCGWPSFDDEIPGAVRRLKDADGMRTEIVCARCGAHLGHVFLGEGFTSKNTRHCVNSISLKFIPQSKATAATDTAIVAGGCFWGVEYYMQQMPGVLSTEVGYIGGNKENPTYREVCTHTTGHAEAVRIVFDPKKTSYEKILKTFFEIHDPTEINRQGPDIGTQYRTAVFYLDDTQRQTAQRLIARLKALGLNVATEVTKASTFWKAESEHEDYYKRHGTEPYCHRRTPRNW
;
A
#
# COMPACT_ATOMS: atom_id res chain seq x y z
N MET A 1 29.80 30.93 70.00
CA MET A 1 29.27 31.64 68.81
C MET A 1 28.40 30.66 68.04
N VAL A 2 27.40 31.16 67.29
CA VAL A 2 26.35 30.36 66.58
C VAL A 2 25.41 29.56 67.51
N PRO A 3 24.14 29.98 67.63
CA PRO A 3 23.01 29.14 68.04
C PRO A 3 22.14 28.71 66.81
N PRO A 4 21.13 27.82 66.97
CA PRO A 4 20.62 26.98 65.88
C PRO A 4 19.18 27.29 65.41
N THR A 5 18.72 26.63 64.34
CA THR A 5 17.33 26.20 63.99
C THR A 5 17.37 25.57 62.58
N GLY A 6 16.43 24.75 62.12
CA GLY A 6 15.30 24.12 62.82
C GLY A 6 14.24 23.51 61.87
N MET A 7 13.43 22.62 62.44
CA MET A 7 12.03 22.31 62.07
C MET A 7 11.69 21.67 60.70
N ALA A 8 11.47 20.35 60.78
CA ALA A 8 10.73 19.48 59.86
C ALA A 8 9.23 19.84 59.65
N ILE A 9 8.57 19.11 58.74
CA ILE A 9 7.19 18.53 58.80
C ILE A 9 6.53 18.41 57.40
N SER A 10 5.82 17.29 57.22
CA SER A 10 5.00 16.78 56.10
C SER A 10 3.96 17.74 55.48
N PHE A 11 3.43 17.38 54.29
CA PHE A 11 2.04 16.86 54.17
C PHE A 11 1.70 16.18 52.80
N SER A 12 0.48 15.65 52.71
CA SER A 12 -0.04 14.57 51.84
C SER A 12 -0.22 14.78 50.33
N ILE A 13 -0.03 13.68 49.60
CA ILE A 13 -0.99 13.02 48.67
C ILE A 13 -2.17 13.85 48.13
N ALA A 14 -2.24 14.03 46.80
CA ALA A 14 -3.50 14.08 46.02
C ALA A 14 -3.27 13.85 44.50
N VAL A 15 -4.35 13.56 43.76
CA VAL A 15 -4.49 13.61 42.28
C VAL A 15 -3.58 12.68 41.43
N CYS A 16 -3.85 11.37 41.44
CA CYS A 16 -3.46 10.46 40.34
C CYS A 16 -4.44 9.27 40.18
N SER A 17 -5.76 9.53 40.11
CA SER A 17 -6.78 8.46 40.13
C SER A 17 -8.09 8.77 39.38
N LEU A 18 -8.06 9.58 38.31
CA LEU A 18 -9.28 10.10 37.66
C LEU A 18 -9.46 9.83 36.16
N CYS A 19 -8.60 9.03 35.52
CA CYS A 19 -8.74 8.68 34.08
C CYS A 19 -8.88 7.18 33.76
N TYR A 20 -8.66 6.26 34.71
CA TYR A 20 -8.74 4.81 34.42
C TYR A 20 -10.14 4.19 34.64
N ALA A 21 -11.07 4.94 35.24
CA ALA A 21 -12.35 4.41 35.75
C ALA A 21 -13.57 4.78 34.89
N LYS A 22 -13.57 4.44 33.58
CA LYS A 22 -14.80 4.58 32.75
C LYS A 22 -15.03 3.62 31.57
N ILE A 23 -14.14 2.65 31.30
CA ILE A 23 -14.33 1.68 30.19
C ILE A 23 -14.14 0.22 30.64
N VAL A 24 -14.86 -0.20 31.70
CA VAL A 24 -15.08 -1.63 32.02
C VAL A 24 -16.52 -1.81 32.52
N LYS A 25 -17.51 -1.68 31.63
CA LYS A 25 -18.91 -2.01 31.97
C LYS A 25 -19.86 -2.32 30.80
N SER A 26 -19.41 -3.09 29.80
CA SER A 26 -20.34 -3.91 29.01
C SER A 26 -19.68 -5.17 28.43
N HIS A 27 -20.45 -6.27 28.49
CA HIS A 27 -20.28 -7.62 27.92
C HIS A 27 -19.61 -8.72 28.77
N LYS A 28 -20.46 -9.68 29.14
CA LYS A 28 -20.09 -11.09 29.35
C LYS A 28 -19.70 -11.72 28.02
N ILE A 29 -18.76 -12.66 28.06
CA ILE A 29 -18.76 -13.93 27.30
C ILE A 29 -18.06 -14.97 28.20
N HIS A 30 -18.34 -16.26 28.01
CA HIS A 30 -17.90 -17.34 28.89
C HIS A 30 -16.55 -17.95 28.51
N ASN A 31 -16.04 -18.75 29.45
CA ASN A 31 -14.93 -19.70 29.42
C ASN A 31 -14.64 -20.36 28.04
N ASP A 32 -13.39 -20.80 27.85
CA ASP A 32 -13.08 -22.22 28.07
C ASP A 32 -11.64 -22.48 28.53
N LEU A 33 -11.41 -23.69 29.07
CA LEU A 33 -10.14 -24.18 29.62
C LEU A 33 -9.25 -24.80 28.49
N GLU A 34 -8.00 -25.26 28.66
CA GLU A 34 -7.07 -25.42 29.81
C GLU A 34 -5.72 -24.70 29.46
N ILE A 35 -4.60 -24.69 30.21
CA ILE A 35 -3.76 -25.78 30.73
C ILE A 35 -2.87 -25.24 31.88
N ILE A 36 -2.80 -25.93 33.01
CA ILE A 36 -1.80 -25.68 34.09
C ILE A 36 -1.36 -27.01 34.72
N SER A 37 -0.05 -27.27 34.77
CA SER A 37 0.61 -28.17 35.73
C SER A 37 2.13 -27.91 35.69
N THR A 38 2.73 -27.12 36.58
CA THR A 38 3.06 -27.28 38.02
C THR A 38 4.27 -28.19 38.33
N PHE A 39 5.38 -27.56 38.71
CA PHE A 39 6.44 -28.16 39.54
C PHE A 39 5.97 -28.28 41.00
N ALA A 40 6.33 -29.38 41.70
CA ALA A 40 6.82 -29.34 43.08
C ALA A 40 7.30 -30.71 43.61
N PHE A 41 8.44 -30.68 44.32
CA PHE A 41 8.84 -31.52 45.47
C PHE A 41 8.43 -33.01 45.58
N LEU A 42 9.44 -33.87 45.74
CA LEU A 42 9.65 -34.62 46.99
C LEU A 42 11.14 -34.98 47.17
N SER A 43 11.53 -35.52 48.33
CA SER A 43 12.95 -35.63 48.72
C SER A 43 13.26 -36.92 49.52
N HIS A 44 14.57 -37.19 49.68
CA HIS A 44 15.18 -38.21 50.57
C HIS A 44 15.03 -39.70 50.22
N LEU A 45 16.15 -40.32 49.82
CA LEU A 45 16.71 -41.64 50.22
C LEU A 45 18.03 -41.83 49.43
N LYS A 46 19.20 -41.54 50.02
CA LYS A 46 20.13 -42.46 50.72
C LYS A 46 20.84 -43.52 49.83
N THR A 47 22.18 -43.55 49.94
CA THR A 47 23.12 -44.70 49.69
C THR A 47 23.22 -45.29 48.26
N THR A 48 24.38 -45.70 47.70
CA THR A 48 25.78 -45.87 48.19
C THR A 48 26.85 -45.68 47.08
N ALA A 49 28.03 -45.18 47.49
CA ALA A 49 29.43 -45.55 47.16
C ALA A 49 29.94 -46.02 45.75
N MET A 50 31.05 -45.36 45.33
CA MET A 50 32.33 -45.91 44.79
C MET A 50 32.46 -46.65 43.43
N LYS A 51 33.08 -45.95 42.44
CA LYS A 51 34.37 -46.21 41.72
C LYS A 51 35.00 -47.65 41.71
N PRO A 52 35.93 -47.98 40.75
CA PRO A 52 36.00 -47.69 39.29
C PRO A 52 36.68 -48.81 38.41
N LYS A 53 36.88 -48.53 37.10
CA LYS A 53 37.93 -49.04 36.15
C LYS A 53 37.86 -50.46 35.53
N MET A 54 38.36 -50.51 34.29
CA MET A 54 39.21 -51.53 33.61
C MET A 54 38.58 -52.72 32.84
N LEU A 55 38.72 -52.67 31.51
CA LEU A 55 39.54 -53.65 30.78
C LEU A 55 40.22 -53.00 29.55
N LEU A 56 40.47 -53.73 28.45
CA LEU A 56 41.47 -53.35 27.42
C LEU A 56 41.16 -53.96 26.02
N PHE A 57 42.05 -53.71 25.03
CA PHE A 57 42.09 -54.23 23.63
C PHE A 57 41.10 -53.61 22.62
N ALA A 58 41.45 -53.30 21.37
CA ALA A 58 42.72 -53.34 20.59
C ALA A 58 42.64 -52.21 19.51
N SER A 59 43.62 -51.35 19.18
CA SER A 59 44.94 -51.57 18.51
C SER A 59 44.81 -52.41 17.21
N PHE A 60 44.94 -51.87 15.98
CA PHE A 60 46.04 -51.16 15.28
C PHE A 60 45.46 -50.37 14.06
N VAL A 61 46.13 -49.55 13.24
CA VAL A 61 47.23 -48.53 13.37
C VAL A 61 47.43 -47.84 11.97
N LEU A 62 48.19 -46.73 11.86
CA LEU A 62 48.59 -45.99 10.63
C LEU A 62 47.45 -45.31 9.81
N LEU A 63 47.69 -44.31 8.93
CA LEU A 63 48.51 -43.07 9.06
C LEU A 63 48.15 -42.05 7.94
N TYR A 64 48.17 -40.74 8.26
CA TYR A 64 48.44 -39.62 7.33
C TYR A 64 47.35 -39.25 6.27
N PRO A 65 47.46 -38.10 5.55
CA PRO A 65 46.35 -37.12 5.51
C PRO A 65 45.73 -36.87 4.13
N ILE A 66 44.57 -36.21 4.12
CA ILE A 66 43.98 -35.63 2.90
C ILE A 66 43.64 -34.14 3.12
N LEU A 67 43.85 -33.38 2.05
CA LEU A 67 43.84 -31.92 1.96
C LEU A 67 42.49 -31.30 2.34
N GLY A 68 42.55 -30.07 2.88
CA GLY A 68 41.38 -29.21 2.94
C GLY A 68 41.00 -28.69 1.55
N CYS A 69 39.97 -29.29 0.93
CA CYS A 69 39.28 -28.68 -0.21
C CYS A 69 38.15 -27.79 0.30
N SER A 70 38.32 -26.47 0.17
CA SER A 70 37.22 -25.51 0.32
C SER A 70 36.16 -25.76 -0.75
N GLN A 71 35.02 -26.35 -0.37
CA GLN A 71 33.88 -26.47 -1.28
C GLN A 71 33.14 -25.13 -1.34
N SER A 72 33.59 -24.26 -2.24
CA SER A 72 32.80 -23.14 -2.72
C SER A 72 31.46 -23.65 -3.27
N LYS A 73 30.36 -23.34 -2.59
CA LYS A 73 29.01 -23.71 -3.05
C LYS A 73 28.67 -22.94 -4.31
N GLU A 74 28.90 -23.53 -5.49
CA GLU A 74 28.34 -23.04 -6.74
C GLU A 74 26.82 -22.95 -6.61
N LYS A 75 26.28 -21.75 -6.80
CA LYS A 75 24.84 -21.54 -6.94
C LYS A 75 24.46 -21.92 -8.36
N THR A 76 24.00 -23.17 -8.54
CA THR A 76 23.35 -23.59 -9.78
C THR A 76 22.08 -22.77 -9.99
N ASP A 77 22.17 -21.78 -10.88
CA ASP A 77 21.10 -20.82 -11.09
C ASP A 77 19.91 -21.50 -11.78
N LYS A 78 18.81 -21.67 -11.05
CA LYS A 78 17.60 -22.32 -11.55
C LYS A 78 16.88 -21.38 -12.51
N LYS A 79 17.32 -21.41 -13.77
CA LYS A 79 16.68 -20.79 -14.94
C LYS A 79 15.16 -21.03 -14.88
N LYS A 80 14.40 -19.98 -14.51
CA LYS A 80 12.94 -20.05 -14.40
C LYS A 80 12.33 -20.45 -15.74
N THR A 81 11.88 -21.69 -15.86
CA THR A 81 10.91 -22.08 -16.88
C THR A 81 9.64 -21.28 -16.63
N ASN A 82 9.28 -20.39 -17.55
CA ASN A 82 8.14 -19.48 -17.40
C ASN A 82 6.83 -20.25 -17.62
N THR A 83 6.41 -21.01 -16.61
CA THR A 83 5.14 -21.74 -16.59
C THR A 83 4.00 -20.74 -16.65
N MET A 84 3.34 -20.66 -17.80
CA MET A 84 2.20 -19.79 -18.04
C MET A 84 1.08 -20.11 -17.05
N GLU A 85 0.85 -19.21 -16.11
CA GLU A 85 -0.28 -19.28 -15.18
C GLU A 85 -1.59 -19.00 -15.95
N TYR A 86 -2.56 -19.89 -15.77
CA TYR A 86 -3.89 -19.79 -16.38
C TYR A 86 -4.94 -19.73 -15.28
N HIS A 87 -5.97 -18.93 -15.49
CA HIS A 87 -7.16 -18.99 -14.65
C HIS A 87 -7.85 -20.35 -14.82
N GLN A 88 -8.39 -20.89 -13.73
CA GLN A 88 -9.31 -22.03 -13.79
C GLN A 88 -10.56 -21.63 -14.58
N LEU A 89 -11.12 -22.58 -15.33
CA LEU A 89 -12.30 -22.38 -16.17
C LEU A 89 -13.47 -23.21 -15.63
N THR A 90 -14.71 -22.76 -15.84
CA THR A 90 -15.89 -23.62 -15.70
C THR A 90 -15.96 -24.63 -16.87
N PRO A 91 -16.79 -25.70 -16.79
CA PRO A 91 -16.97 -26.64 -17.91
C PRO A 91 -17.46 -25.97 -19.21
N GLU A 92 -18.31 -24.94 -19.08
CA GLU A 92 -18.83 -24.16 -20.21
C GLU A 92 -17.74 -23.24 -20.80
N GLU A 93 -16.94 -22.62 -19.93
CA GLU A 93 -15.77 -21.84 -20.33
C GLU A 93 -14.75 -22.72 -21.05
N GLU A 94 -14.44 -23.91 -20.52
CA GLU A 94 -13.51 -24.87 -21.14
C GLU A 94 -14.03 -25.39 -22.50
N ALA A 95 -15.33 -25.71 -22.59
CA ALA A 95 -15.96 -26.14 -23.84
C ALA A 95 -15.75 -25.12 -24.98
N VAL A 96 -15.89 -23.82 -24.71
CA VAL A 96 -15.66 -22.76 -25.70
C VAL A 96 -14.17 -22.45 -25.87
N ILE A 97 -13.44 -22.17 -24.79
CA ILE A 97 -12.07 -21.64 -24.80
C ILE A 97 -11.02 -22.68 -25.23
N VAL A 98 -11.24 -23.95 -24.89
CA VAL A 98 -10.29 -25.06 -25.13
C VAL A 98 -10.82 -25.99 -26.22
N HIS A 99 -12.09 -26.36 -26.16
CA HIS A 99 -12.71 -27.29 -27.12
C HIS A 99 -13.43 -26.61 -28.30
N LYS A 100 -13.29 -25.28 -28.46
CA LYS A 100 -13.73 -24.49 -29.62
C LYS A 100 -15.23 -24.54 -29.94
N HIS A 101 -16.08 -24.77 -28.93
CA HIS A 101 -17.53 -24.58 -29.08
C HIS A 101 -17.86 -23.09 -29.27
N THR A 102 -19.05 -22.79 -29.80
CA THR A 102 -19.57 -21.42 -29.87
C THR A 102 -20.65 -21.21 -28.80
N GLU A 103 -20.58 -20.07 -28.11
CA GLU A 103 -21.62 -19.54 -27.22
C GLU A 103 -22.95 -19.39 -28.00
N ARG A 104 -24.11 -19.58 -27.36
CA ARG A 104 -25.40 -19.40 -28.05
C ARG A 104 -25.59 -17.92 -28.43
N PRO A 105 -26.06 -17.59 -29.65
CA PRO A 105 -26.27 -16.20 -30.03
C PRO A 105 -27.29 -15.52 -29.11
N PHE A 106 -27.03 -14.24 -28.81
CA PHE A 106 -27.80 -13.35 -27.94
C PHE A 106 -27.82 -13.73 -26.44
N THR A 107 -27.00 -14.70 -25.97
CA THR A 107 -26.94 -15.05 -24.54
C THR A 107 -25.70 -14.56 -23.79
N GLY A 108 -24.67 -14.08 -24.49
CA GLY A 108 -23.38 -13.71 -23.90
C GLY A 108 -23.35 -12.33 -23.24
N GLU A 109 -22.65 -12.21 -22.09
CA GLU A 109 -22.52 -11.00 -21.25
C GLU A 109 -22.20 -9.72 -22.04
N TYR A 110 -21.43 -9.83 -23.12
CA TYR A 110 -20.86 -8.68 -23.82
C TYR A 110 -21.55 -8.30 -25.15
N ASN A 111 -22.61 -9.01 -25.56
CA ASN A 111 -23.34 -8.70 -26.80
C ASN A 111 -23.83 -7.24 -26.81
N ASP A 112 -24.73 -6.90 -25.89
CA ASP A 112 -25.33 -5.57 -25.73
C ASP A 112 -24.64 -4.72 -24.64
N PHE A 113 -23.33 -4.89 -24.49
CA PHE A 113 -22.52 -4.22 -23.48
C PHE A 113 -21.64 -3.13 -24.09
N ASP A 114 -21.88 -1.87 -23.74
CA ASP A 114 -21.23 -0.72 -24.37
C ASP A 114 -20.51 0.20 -23.35
N LYS A 115 -19.79 -0.40 -22.38
CA LYS A 115 -18.99 0.36 -21.39
C LYS A 115 -17.55 0.57 -21.85
N ALA A 116 -16.97 1.72 -21.48
CA ALA A 116 -15.58 2.06 -21.77
C ALA A 116 -14.58 1.16 -21.00
N GLY A 117 -13.63 0.52 -21.70
CA GLY A 117 -12.70 -0.44 -21.11
C GLY A 117 -11.92 -1.31 -22.10
N THR A 118 -11.26 -2.33 -21.56
CA THR A 118 -10.44 -3.29 -22.30
C THR A 118 -10.97 -4.70 -22.06
N TYR A 119 -11.23 -5.45 -23.12
CA TYR A 119 -11.55 -6.86 -23.05
C TYR A 119 -10.26 -7.67 -23.06
N VAL A 120 -10.08 -8.53 -22.04
CA VAL A 120 -8.92 -9.41 -21.90
C VAL A 120 -9.33 -10.87 -22.09
N CYS A 121 -8.39 -11.72 -22.50
CA CYS A 121 -8.60 -13.15 -22.61
C CYS A 121 -8.94 -13.76 -21.24
N LYS A 122 -10.10 -14.43 -21.13
CA LYS A 122 -10.59 -15.06 -19.90
C LYS A 122 -9.52 -15.98 -19.28
N ARG A 123 -8.80 -16.77 -20.09
CA ARG A 123 -7.82 -17.78 -19.64
C ARG A 123 -6.49 -17.23 -19.11
N CYS A 124 -6.00 -16.09 -19.61
CA CYS A 124 -4.62 -15.63 -19.34
C CYS A 124 -4.44 -14.12 -19.14
N GLY A 125 -5.53 -13.34 -19.07
CA GLY A 125 -5.48 -11.89 -18.81
C GLY A 125 -4.79 -11.05 -19.90
N ALA A 126 -4.43 -11.62 -21.05
CA ALA A 126 -3.87 -10.86 -22.16
C ALA A 126 -4.92 -9.86 -22.71
N PRO A 127 -4.59 -8.57 -22.87
CA PRO A 127 -5.51 -7.62 -23.51
C PRO A 127 -5.72 -8.01 -24.98
N LEU A 128 -6.97 -7.96 -25.46
CA LEU A 128 -7.37 -8.39 -26.81
C LEU A 128 -7.99 -7.25 -27.62
N TYR A 129 -8.97 -6.56 -27.02
CA TYR A 129 -9.79 -5.55 -27.68
C TYR A 129 -10.02 -4.36 -26.75
N LYS A 130 -10.24 -3.17 -27.30
CA LYS A 130 -10.76 -2.03 -26.55
C LYS A 130 -12.27 -1.91 -26.76
N SER A 131 -12.92 -1.08 -25.94
CA SER A 131 -14.32 -0.69 -26.14
C SER A 131 -14.53 0.23 -27.33
N GLU A 132 -13.52 1.00 -27.75
CA GLU A 132 -13.63 1.92 -28.90
C GLU A 132 -13.70 1.19 -30.26
N ASP A 133 -13.21 -0.05 -30.32
CA ASP A 133 -13.28 -0.91 -31.51
C ASP A 133 -14.55 -1.79 -31.55
N LYS A 134 -15.42 -1.75 -30.52
CA LYS A 134 -16.67 -2.53 -30.44
C LYS A 134 -17.80 -1.85 -31.20
N PHE A 135 -18.51 -2.61 -32.04
CA PHE A 135 -19.68 -2.13 -32.78
C PHE A 135 -20.86 -3.11 -32.73
N LYS A 136 -22.03 -2.68 -33.24
CA LYS A 136 -23.24 -3.50 -33.31
C LYS A 136 -23.45 -4.05 -34.72
N SER A 137 -23.21 -5.34 -34.87
CA SER A 137 -23.39 -6.12 -36.11
C SER A 137 -24.72 -6.88 -36.16
N HIS A 138 -25.44 -6.93 -35.04
CA HIS A 138 -26.65 -7.75 -34.82
C HIS A 138 -26.46 -9.27 -35.01
N CYS A 139 -25.22 -9.78 -35.10
CA CYS A 139 -24.97 -11.21 -35.32
C CYS A 139 -25.24 -12.12 -34.09
N GLY A 140 -25.47 -11.54 -32.91
CA GLY A 140 -25.71 -12.27 -31.66
C GLY A 140 -24.48 -12.52 -30.78
N TRP A 141 -23.34 -11.94 -31.12
CA TRP A 141 -22.11 -11.97 -30.32
C TRP A 141 -21.41 -10.59 -30.36
N PRO A 142 -20.64 -10.21 -29.32
CA PRO A 142 -19.83 -8.99 -29.36
C PRO A 142 -18.93 -8.97 -30.60
N SER A 143 -18.99 -7.85 -31.33
CA SER A 143 -18.28 -7.65 -32.58
C SER A 143 -17.30 -6.49 -32.45
N PHE A 144 -16.05 -6.73 -32.86
CA PHE A 144 -14.98 -5.73 -32.88
C PHE A 144 -14.46 -5.54 -34.31
N ASP A 145 -14.08 -4.34 -34.69
CA ASP A 145 -13.58 -4.05 -36.05
C ASP A 145 -12.04 -4.03 -36.18
N ASP A 146 -11.34 -4.26 -35.07
CA ASP A 146 -9.88 -4.18 -34.93
C ASP A 146 -9.43 -4.98 -33.69
N GLU A 147 -8.12 -5.19 -33.54
CA GLU A 147 -7.52 -5.84 -32.38
C GLU A 147 -6.41 -4.98 -31.77
N ILE A 148 -6.11 -5.20 -30.48
CA ILE A 148 -4.87 -4.67 -29.90
C ILE A 148 -3.70 -5.32 -30.67
N PRO A 149 -2.76 -4.54 -31.24
CA PRO A 149 -1.78 -5.08 -32.19
C PRO A 149 -0.99 -6.28 -31.65
N GLY A 150 -1.08 -7.40 -32.38
CA GLY A 150 -0.44 -8.67 -32.02
C GLY A 150 -1.13 -9.48 -30.91
N ALA A 151 -2.28 -9.05 -30.39
CA ALA A 151 -3.01 -9.77 -29.33
C ALA A 151 -3.82 -10.97 -29.85
N VAL A 152 -4.24 -10.92 -31.12
CA VAL A 152 -5.05 -11.94 -31.79
C VAL A 152 -4.22 -12.61 -32.88
N ARG A 153 -4.35 -13.94 -33.00
CA ARG A 153 -3.78 -14.73 -34.09
C ARG A 153 -4.90 -15.35 -34.90
N ARG A 154 -4.84 -15.15 -36.21
CA ARG A 154 -5.82 -15.60 -37.20
C ARG A 154 -5.37 -16.97 -37.76
N LEU A 155 -6.22 -17.98 -37.74
CA LEU A 155 -5.95 -19.34 -38.18
C LEU A 155 -7.06 -19.78 -39.14
N LYS A 156 -6.73 -20.47 -40.24
CA LYS A 156 -7.78 -21.04 -41.11
C LYS A 156 -8.37 -22.30 -40.47
N ASP A 157 -9.69 -22.41 -40.49
CA ASP A 157 -10.40 -23.64 -40.14
C ASP A 157 -10.06 -24.76 -41.15
N ALA A 158 -10.31 -26.02 -40.79
CA ALA A 158 -10.09 -27.16 -41.69
C ALA A 158 -10.97 -27.14 -42.95
N ASP A 159 -12.06 -26.36 -42.94
CA ASP A 159 -12.89 -26.09 -44.13
C ASP A 159 -12.23 -25.10 -45.13
N GLY A 160 -11.19 -24.37 -44.71
CA GLY A 160 -10.51 -23.35 -45.52
C GLY A 160 -11.32 -22.08 -45.81
N MET A 161 -12.62 -22.07 -45.47
CA MET A 161 -13.59 -21.00 -45.71
C MET A 161 -13.59 -19.98 -44.56
N ARG A 162 -13.48 -20.46 -43.31
CA ARG A 162 -13.55 -19.62 -42.11
C ARG A 162 -12.17 -19.41 -41.50
N THR A 163 -12.01 -18.29 -40.80
CA THR A 163 -10.76 -17.94 -40.10
C THR A 163 -11.04 -17.78 -38.60
N GLU A 164 -10.70 -18.79 -37.82
CA GLU A 164 -10.65 -18.72 -36.36
C GLU A 164 -9.75 -17.58 -35.89
N ILE A 165 -10.18 -16.91 -34.81
CA ILE A 165 -9.35 -16.02 -34.01
C ILE A 165 -9.06 -16.65 -32.64
N VAL A 166 -7.78 -16.72 -32.29
CA VAL A 166 -7.29 -17.18 -30.98
C VAL A 166 -6.47 -16.10 -30.30
N CYS A 167 -6.41 -16.12 -28.96
CA CYS A 167 -5.48 -15.28 -28.22
C CYS A 167 -4.03 -15.65 -28.58
N ALA A 168 -3.25 -14.67 -29.04
CA ALA A 168 -1.86 -14.89 -29.44
C ALA A 168 -0.96 -15.36 -28.28
N ARG A 169 -1.28 -15.00 -27.02
CA ARG A 169 -0.48 -15.37 -25.83
C ARG A 169 -0.66 -16.82 -25.38
N CYS A 170 -1.86 -17.40 -25.48
CA CYS A 170 -2.16 -18.72 -24.91
C CYS A 170 -2.93 -19.69 -25.81
N GLY A 171 -3.29 -19.28 -27.03
CA GLY A 171 -4.05 -20.13 -27.97
C GLY A 171 -5.52 -20.35 -27.61
N ALA A 172 -6.05 -19.70 -26.56
CA ALA A 172 -7.47 -19.70 -26.21
C ALA A 172 -8.34 -19.30 -27.42
N HIS A 173 -9.37 -20.10 -27.71
CA HIS A 173 -10.36 -19.79 -28.75
C HIS A 173 -11.15 -18.54 -28.39
N LEU A 174 -11.31 -17.62 -29.36
CA LEU A 174 -12.09 -16.39 -29.20
C LEU A 174 -13.35 -16.44 -30.07
N GLY A 175 -13.28 -16.94 -31.30
CA GLY A 175 -14.38 -16.96 -32.27
C GLY A 175 -13.84 -16.97 -33.70
N HIS A 176 -14.47 -16.19 -34.59
CA HIS A 176 -14.08 -16.09 -36.02
C HIS A 176 -13.99 -14.64 -36.50
N VAL A 177 -13.08 -14.38 -37.46
CA VAL A 177 -13.00 -13.11 -38.19
C VAL A 177 -13.64 -13.22 -39.57
N PHE A 178 -14.44 -12.22 -39.90
CA PHE A 178 -15.06 -11.98 -41.20
C PHE A 178 -14.51 -10.69 -41.80
N LEU A 179 -14.37 -10.63 -43.12
CA LEU A 179 -13.80 -9.50 -43.86
C LEU A 179 -14.70 -9.20 -45.07
N GLY A 180 -14.84 -7.92 -45.44
CA GLY A 180 -15.54 -7.51 -46.66
C GLY A 180 -17.06 -7.27 -46.52
N GLU A 181 -17.62 -7.42 -45.32
CA GLU A 181 -19.07 -7.33 -45.06
C GLU A 181 -19.66 -5.90 -45.04
N GLY A 182 -18.81 -4.87 -45.01
CA GLY A 182 -19.22 -3.46 -45.11
C GLY A 182 -19.67 -2.78 -43.82
N PHE A 183 -19.60 -3.44 -42.66
CA PHE A 183 -20.09 -2.89 -41.38
C PHE A 183 -19.33 -1.64 -40.88
N THR A 184 -18.03 -1.54 -41.11
CA THR A 184 -17.20 -0.38 -40.71
C THR A 184 -16.17 -0.04 -41.80
N SER A 185 -15.49 1.10 -41.67
CA SER A 185 -14.41 1.51 -42.57
C SER A 185 -13.19 0.57 -42.56
N LYS A 186 -12.92 -0.13 -41.45
CA LYS A 186 -11.88 -1.18 -41.36
C LYS A 186 -12.33 -2.49 -42.04
N ASN A 187 -13.61 -2.59 -42.41
CA ASN A 187 -14.25 -3.68 -43.14
C ASN A 187 -13.91 -5.10 -42.61
N THR A 188 -13.79 -5.17 -41.29
CA THR A 188 -13.36 -6.32 -40.51
C THR A 188 -14.37 -6.54 -39.38
N ARG A 189 -14.72 -7.79 -39.09
CA ARG A 189 -15.59 -8.14 -37.96
C ARG A 189 -15.03 -9.36 -37.23
N HIS A 190 -14.42 -9.13 -36.08
CA HIS A 190 -14.10 -10.16 -35.11
C HIS A 190 -15.38 -10.49 -34.33
N CYS A 191 -15.97 -11.64 -34.62
CA CYS A 191 -17.16 -12.18 -33.95
C CYS A 191 -16.68 -13.05 -32.79
N VAL A 192 -16.85 -12.58 -31.55
CA VAL A 192 -16.17 -13.14 -30.37
C VAL A 192 -17.17 -13.74 -29.38
N ASN A 193 -16.88 -14.91 -28.81
CA ASN A 193 -17.65 -15.48 -27.72
C ASN A 193 -17.45 -14.64 -26.44
N SER A 194 -18.52 -14.21 -25.78
CA SER A 194 -18.43 -13.36 -24.56
C SER A 194 -17.74 -14.10 -23.42
N ILE A 195 -18.03 -15.39 -23.27
CA ILE A 195 -17.40 -16.29 -22.31
C ILE A 195 -15.86 -16.37 -22.44
N SER A 196 -15.30 -16.22 -23.66
CA SER A 196 -13.84 -16.16 -23.89
C SER A 196 -13.19 -14.85 -23.43
N LEU A 197 -13.98 -13.84 -23.06
CA LEU A 197 -13.54 -12.52 -22.62
C LEU A 197 -13.78 -12.30 -21.12
N LYS A 198 -13.01 -11.37 -20.56
CA LYS A 198 -13.30 -10.70 -19.29
C LYS A 198 -13.14 -9.20 -19.52
N PHE A 199 -14.14 -8.41 -19.16
CA PHE A 199 -14.04 -6.95 -19.26
C PHE A 199 -13.27 -6.36 -18.07
N ILE A 200 -12.30 -5.50 -18.37
CA ILE A 200 -11.67 -4.60 -17.39
C ILE A 200 -12.19 -3.19 -17.71
N PRO A 201 -12.99 -2.57 -16.82
CA PRO A 201 -13.43 -1.19 -17.02
C PRO A 201 -12.24 -0.26 -17.21
N GLN A 202 -12.36 0.72 -18.11
CA GLN A 202 -11.42 1.82 -18.18
C GLN A 202 -11.52 2.55 -16.85
N SER A 203 -10.47 2.49 -16.04
CA SER A 203 -10.33 3.44 -14.94
C SER A 203 -10.47 4.83 -15.55
N LYS A 204 -11.35 5.67 -14.98
CA LYS A 204 -11.36 7.10 -15.30
C LYS A 204 -9.91 7.55 -15.20
N ALA A 205 -9.33 7.99 -16.33
CA ALA A 205 -7.91 8.27 -16.40
C ALA A 205 -7.57 9.22 -15.25
N THR A 206 -6.80 8.72 -14.27
CA THR A 206 -6.47 9.47 -13.05
C THR A 206 -5.74 10.73 -13.50
N ALA A 207 -6.42 11.86 -13.42
CA ALA A 207 -5.89 13.15 -13.89
C ALA A 207 -4.54 13.35 -13.20
N ALA A 208 -3.46 13.32 -13.98
CA ALA A 208 -2.11 13.04 -13.49
C ALA A 208 -1.81 13.76 -12.18
N THR A 209 -1.81 13.02 -11.08
CA THR A 209 -1.82 13.58 -9.73
C THR A 209 -0.41 13.85 -9.25
N ASP A 210 -0.21 14.97 -8.58
CA ASP A 210 1.02 15.25 -7.82
C ASP A 210 0.76 14.98 -6.33
N THR A 211 1.81 14.84 -5.53
CA THR A 211 1.74 14.44 -4.12
C THR A 211 2.72 15.24 -3.27
N ALA A 212 2.23 15.81 -2.18
CA ALA A 212 3.05 16.42 -1.14
C ALA A 212 3.02 15.59 0.15
N ILE A 213 4.11 15.65 0.92
CA ILE A 213 4.16 15.07 2.27
C ILE A 213 4.75 16.12 3.21
N VAL A 214 3.99 16.47 4.26
CA VAL A 214 4.34 17.53 5.22
C VAL A 214 4.02 17.12 6.66
N ALA A 215 4.82 17.61 7.61
CA ALA A 215 4.63 17.49 9.05
C ALA A 215 4.69 18.87 9.70
N GLY A 216 3.91 19.13 10.74
CA GLY A 216 3.85 20.45 11.38
C GLY A 216 2.87 20.46 12.53
N GLY A 217 3.19 19.72 13.60
CA GLY A 217 2.27 19.44 14.70
C GLY A 217 1.37 18.23 14.45
N CYS A 218 0.38 18.08 15.35
CA CYS A 218 -0.63 17.03 15.30
C CYS A 218 -1.23 16.86 13.90
N PHE A 219 -1.10 15.66 13.32
CA PHE A 219 -1.49 15.41 11.92
C PHE A 219 -2.98 15.64 11.63
N TRP A 220 -3.87 15.57 12.62
CA TRP A 220 -5.30 15.80 12.46
C TRP A 220 -5.62 17.25 12.04
N GLY A 221 -4.92 18.23 12.61
CA GLY A 221 -5.14 19.65 12.26
C GLY A 221 -4.53 20.02 10.91
N VAL A 222 -3.40 19.40 10.56
CA VAL A 222 -2.80 19.50 9.22
C VAL A 222 -3.74 18.90 8.17
N GLU A 223 -4.29 17.71 8.42
CA GLU A 223 -5.26 17.06 7.52
C GLU A 223 -6.52 17.93 7.35
N TYR A 224 -7.14 18.35 8.45
CA TYR A 224 -8.40 19.11 8.44
C TYR A 224 -8.35 20.34 7.53
N TYR A 225 -7.24 21.09 7.55
CA TYR A 225 -7.07 22.24 6.66
C TYR A 225 -6.70 21.86 5.23
N MET A 226 -5.94 20.78 5.01
CA MET A 226 -5.57 20.31 3.67
C MET A 226 -6.75 19.73 2.90
N GLN A 227 -7.65 18.99 3.56
CA GLN A 227 -8.88 18.49 2.95
C GLN A 227 -9.78 19.60 2.38
N GLN A 228 -9.73 20.80 2.98
CA GLN A 228 -10.51 21.96 2.53
C GLN A 228 -9.88 22.70 1.36
N MET A 229 -8.63 22.42 0.99
CA MET A 229 -7.93 23.22 -0.02
C MET A 229 -8.38 22.83 -1.45
N PRO A 230 -8.91 23.77 -2.27
CA PRO A 230 -9.39 23.45 -3.61
C PRO A 230 -8.32 22.79 -4.48
N GLY A 231 -8.65 21.63 -5.05
CA GLY A 231 -7.74 20.83 -5.88
C GLY A 231 -7.07 19.66 -5.17
N VAL A 232 -7.14 19.56 -3.84
CA VAL A 232 -6.82 18.30 -3.14
C VAL A 232 -7.86 17.24 -3.51
N LEU A 233 -7.41 16.00 -3.63
CA LEU A 233 -8.21 14.83 -4.02
C LEU A 233 -8.35 13.83 -2.87
N SER A 234 -7.28 13.65 -2.09
CA SER A 234 -7.29 12.85 -0.87
C SER A 234 -6.13 13.24 0.05
N THR A 235 -6.35 13.08 1.36
CA THR A 235 -5.32 13.09 2.40
C THR A 235 -5.19 11.69 3.00
N GLU A 236 -4.02 11.41 3.59
CA GLU A 236 -3.80 10.27 4.48
C GLU A 236 -2.85 10.70 5.60
N VAL A 237 -3.17 10.40 6.85
CA VAL A 237 -2.28 10.62 8.00
C VAL A 237 -1.30 9.46 8.21
N GLY A 238 -0.12 9.74 8.75
CA GLY A 238 0.92 8.73 8.93
C GLY A 238 2.23 9.23 9.53
N TYR A 239 3.25 8.37 9.44
CA TYR A 239 4.54 8.49 10.11
C TYR A 239 5.69 8.37 9.09
N ILE A 240 6.63 9.33 9.09
CA ILE A 240 7.74 9.40 8.12
C ILE A 240 9.00 10.03 8.74
N GLY A 241 10.19 9.81 8.17
CA GLY A 241 11.43 10.45 8.62
C GLY A 241 12.04 9.91 9.92
N GLY A 242 11.61 8.74 10.37
CA GLY A 242 12.15 8.01 11.51
C GLY A 242 12.77 6.67 11.12
N ASN A 243 13.26 5.93 12.12
CA ASN A 243 14.07 4.73 11.96
C ASN A 243 13.33 3.41 12.26
N LYS A 244 12.08 3.49 12.74
CA LYS A 244 11.25 2.32 13.09
C LYS A 244 10.50 1.85 11.83
N GLU A 245 10.64 0.58 11.47
CA GLU A 245 9.77 -0.03 10.46
C GLU A 245 8.39 -0.32 11.05
N ASN A 246 7.33 -0.10 10.28
CA ASN A 246 5.92 -0.30 10.65
C ASN A 246 5.56 0.19 12.09
N PRO A 247 5.76 1.48 12.39
CA PRO A 247 5.45 2.06 13.70
C PRO A 247 3.95 2.13 13.96
N THR A 248 3.54 1.85 15.19
CA THR A 248 2.19 2.17 15.70
C THR A 248 2.15 3.57 16.32
N TYR A 249 0.97 4.19 16.42
CA TYR A 249 0.78 5.48 17.10
C TYR A 249 1.40 5.47 18.50
N ARG A 250 1.13 4.41 19.28
CA ARG A 250 1.66 4.23 20.64
C ARG A 250 3.19 4.24 20.71
N GLU A 251 3.87 3.71 19.71
CA GLU A 251 5.34 3.75 19.63
C GLU A 251 5.84 5.15 19.26
N VAL A 252 5.16 5.85 18.34
CA VAL A 252 5.49 7.24 17.98
C VAL A 252 5.32 8.18 19.19
N CYS A 253 4.28 7.98 20.01
CA CYS A 253 4.09 8.71 21.27
C CYS A 253 5.21 8.50 22.31
N THR A 254 6.13 7.54 22.14
CA THR A 254 7.32 7.42 23.01
C THR A 254 8.43 8.41 22.65
N HIS A 255 8.31 9.14 21.54
CA HIS A 255 9.34 9.99 20.93
C HIS A 255 10.62 9.25 20.46
N THR A 256 10.75 7.94 20.69
CA THR A 256 11.98 7.17 20.39
C THR A 256 12.13 6.75 18.93
N THR A 257 11.06 6.76 18.13
CA THR A 257 11.08 6.23 16.75
C THR A 257 11.71 7.17 15.73
N GLY A 258 11.83 8.47 16.05
CA GLY A 258 12.30 9.53 15.16
C GLY A 258 11.28 10.00 14.11
N HIS A 259 10.13 9.34 13.96
CA HIS A 259 9.11 9.72 12.97
C HIS A 259 8.48 11.06 13.31
N ALA A 260 8.13 11.82 12.27
CA ALA A 260 7.18 12.92 12.34
C ALA A 260 5.76 12.39 12.10
N GLU A 261 4.76 12.95 12.79
CA GLU A 261 3.36 12.90 12.37
C GLU A 261 3.21 13.75 11.11
N ALA A 262 2.73 13.15 10.02
CA ALA A 262 2.70 13.76 8.71
C ALA A 262 1.42 13.45 7.96
N VAL A 263 1.12 14.27 6.95
CA VAL A 263 0.01 14.09 6.02
C VAL A 263 0.56 13.92 4.61
N ARG A 264 0.17 12.82 3.94
CA ARG A 264 0.32 12.63 2.50
C ARG A 264 -0.89 13.24 1.80
N ILE A 265 -0.66 14.15 0.86
CA ILE A 265 -1.69 14.97 0.21
C ILE A 265 -1.60 14.74 -1.29
N VAL A 266 -2.61 14.11 -1.89
CA VAL A 266 -2.71 13.87 -3.33
C VAL A 266 -3.59 14.96 -3.95
N PHE A 267 -3.13 15.62 -5.02
CA PHE A 267 -3.84 16.75 -5.61
C PHE A 267 -3.81 16.76 -7.15
N ASP A 268 -4.77 17.48 -7.72
CA ASP A 268 -4.91 17.74 -9.15
C ASP A 268 -4.07 18.98 -9.54
N PRO A 269 -2.93 18.82 -10.26
CA PRO A 269 -2.06 19.93 -10.64
C PRO A 269 -2.69 20.92 -11.64
N LYS A 270 -3.89 20.62 -12.18
CA LYS A 270 -4.67 21.56 -12.99
C LYS A 270 -5.55 22.49 -12.16
N LYS A 271 -5.76 22.18 -10.87
CA LYS A 271 -6.59 22.97 -9.94
C LYS A 271 -5.73 23.70 -8.91
N THR A 272 -4.71 23.03 -8.39
CA THR A 272 -3.76 23.59 -7.42
C THR A 272 -2.32 23.22 -7.77
N SER A 273 -1.35 23.65 -6.98
CA SER A 273 0.07 23.36 -7.22
C SER A 273 0.80 23.06 -5.92
N TYR A 274 1.95 22.40 -6.01
CA TYR A 274 2.82 22.14 -4.87
C TYR A 274 3.19 23.43 -4.10
N GLU A 275 3.38 24.55 -4.80
CA GLU A 275 3.58 25.85 -4.16
C GLU A 275 2.34 26.30 -3.36
N LYS A 276 1.11 26.12 -3.87
CA LYS A 276 -0.11 26.44 -3.13
C LYS A 276 -0.26 25.56 -1.88
N ILE A 277 -0.02 24.24 -2.02
CA ILE A 277 -0.01 23.28 -0.90
C ILE A 277 0.96 23.77 0.20
N LEU A 278 2.20 24.08 -0.15
CA LEU A 278 3.18 24.55 0.83
C LEU A 278 2.85 25.93 1.40
N LYS A 279 2.30 26.85 0.60
CA LYS A 279 1.83 28.15 1.12
C LYS A 279 0.72 27.97 2.15
N THR A 280 -0.25 27.08 1.93
CA THR A 280 -1.26 26.72 2.93
C THR A 280 -0.64 26.03 4.15
N PHE A 281 0.29 25.10 3.97
CA PHE A 281 1.02 24.44 5.07
C PHE A 281 1.70 25.46 6.01
N PHE A 282 2.44 26.43 5.46
CA PHE A 282 3.10 27.50 6.21
C PHE A 282 2.15 28.57 6.80
N GLU A 283 0.85 28.50 6.50
CA GLU A 283 -0.18 29.32 7.13
C GLU A 283 -0.88 28.62 8.30
N ILE A 284 -0.99 27.29 8.32
CA ILE A 284 -1.85 26.58 9.29
C ILE A 284 -1.16 26.15 10.60
N HIS A 285 0.17 26.23 10.66
CA HIS A 285 1.01 25.90 11.81
C HIS A 285 2.04 27.02 12.06
N ASP A 286 2.82 26.93 13.14
CA ASP A 286 3.95 27.84 13.38
C ASP A 286 5.27 27.21 12.90
N PRO A 287 5.84 27.65 11.75
CA PRO A 287 7.06 27.07 11.22
C PRO A 287 8.33 27.51 11.97
N THR A 288 8.21 28.23 13.10
CA THR A 288 9.33 28.63 13.95
C THR A 288 9.48 27.79 15.22
N GLU A 289 8.48 26.98 15.58
CA GLU A 289 8.57 26.06 16.72
C GLU A 289 9.44 24.84 16.40
N ILE A 290 10.28 24.42 17.36
CA ILE A 290 11.21 23.30 17.23
C ILE A 290 10.69 22.11 18.04
N ASN A 291 10.47 20.96 17.37
CA ASN A 291 9.96 19.72 18.00
C ASN A 291 8.67 19.94 18.82
N ARG A 292 7.76 20.78 18.29
CA ARG A 292 6.56 21.26 18.96
C ARG A 292 5.58 21.87 17.95
N GLN A 293 4.29 21.83 18.26
CA GLN A 293 3.29 22.75 17.72
C GLN A 293 2.26 23.12 18.81
N GLY A 294 2.27 24.37 19.28
CA GLY A 294 1.36 24.88 20.29
C GLY A 294 1.43 24.10 21.61
N PRO A 295 0.37 23.42 22.06
CA PRO A 295 0.43 22.55 23.25
C PRO A 295 1.18 21.22 23.02
N ASP A 296 1.33 20.77 21.77
CA ASP A 296 1.82 19.43 21.45
C ASP A 296 3.35 19.42 21.38
N ILE A 297 4.03 18.76 22.33
CA ILE A 297 5.49 18.79 22.50
C ILE A 297 6.09 17.41 22.20
N GLY A 298 7.08 17.35 21.32
CA GLY A 298 7.73 16.11 20.91
C GLY A 298 8.33 16.16 19.50
N THR A 299 9.36 15.33 19.26
CA THR A 299 10.04 15.24 17.94
C THR A 299 9.12 14.77 16.82
N GLN A 300 7.99 14.14 17.13
CA GLN A 300 6.95 13.81 16.15
C GLN A 300 6.15 15.02 15.66
N TYR A 301 6.07 16.09 16.47
CA TYR A 301 5.33 17.32 16.15
C TYR A 301 6.18 18.37 15.40
N ARG A 302 7.41 18.02 15.00
CA ARG A 302 8.32 18.94 14.31
C ARG A 302 7.78 19.38 12.94
N THR A 303 8.12 20.60 12.54
CA THR A 303 7.82 21.13 11.21
C THR A 303 8.82 20.59 10.17
N ALA A 304 8.33 19.92 9.12
CA ALA A 304 9.14 19.34 8.07
C ALA A 304 8.39 19.21 6.72
N VAL A 305 9.11 19.36 5.62
CA VAL A 305 8.65 19.09 4.25
C VAL A 305 9.47 17.93 3.67
N PHE A 306 8.77 16.86 3.30
CA PHE A 306 9.37 15.65 2.75
C PHE A 306 9.21 15.65 1.22
N TYR A 307 10.27 16.02 0.50
CA TYR A 307 10.22 16.17 -0.96
C TYR A 307 10.35 14.82 -1.69
N LEU A 308 9.54 14.65 -2.74
CA LEU A 308 9.64 13.51 -3.66
C LEU A 308 10.69 13.75 -4.75
N ASP A 309 10.83 15.00 -5.21
CA ASP A 309 11.75 15.41 -6.28
C ASP A 309 12.47 16.75 -6.03
N ASP A 310 13.38 17.11 -6.93
CA ASP A 310 14.21 18.31 -6.86
C ASP A 310 13.43 19.62 -7.04
N THR A 311 12.33 19.62 -7.79
CA THR A 311 11.43 20.77 -7.99
C THR A 311 10.66 21.07 -6.71
N GLN A 312 10.19 20.00 -6.06
CA GLN A 312 9.58 20.08 -4.72
C GLN A 312 10.59 20.64 -3.70
N ARG A 313 11.82 20.10 -3.66
CA ARG A 313 12.90 20.62 -2.78
C ARG A 313 13.16 22.11 -3.00
N GLN A 314 13.37 22.54 -4.25
CA GLN A 314 13.63 23.94 -4.60
C GLN A 314 12.46 24.85 -4.23
N THR A 315 11.22 24.39 -4.41
CA THR A 315 10.01 25.15 -4.03
C THR A 315 9.91 25.32 -2.52
N ALA A 316 10.15 24.26 -1.74
CA ALA A 316 10.17 24.35 -0.27
C ALA A 316 11.25 25.32 0.21
N GLN A 317 12.49 25.20 -0.31
CA GLN A 317 13.61 26.08 0.04
C GLN A 317 13.34 27.55 -0.31
N ARG A 318 12.73 27.83 -1.48
CA ARG A 318 12.32 29.19 -1.91
C ARG A 318 11.27 29.81 -0.98
N LEU A 319 10.26 29.03 -0.55
CA LEU A 319 9.23 29.54 0.36
C LEU A 319 9.79 29.79 1.77
N ILE A 320 10.64 28.90 2.27
CA ILE A 320 11.35 29.09 3.56
C ILE A 320 12.26 30.33 3.50
N ALA A 321 13.00 30.54 2.42
CA ALA A 321 13.81 31.75 2.23
C ALA A 321 12.95 33.02 2.25
N ARG A 322 11.76 33.00 1.63
CA ARG A 322 10.83 34.13 1.67
C ARG A 322 10.26 34.38 3.07
N LEU A 323 9.91 33.34 3.83
CA LEU A 323 9.47 33.50 5.23
C LEU A 323 10.60 34.07 6.12
N LYS A 324 11.85 33.66 5.89
CA LYS A 324 13.02 34.26 6.58
C LYS A 324 13.22 35.72 6.20
N ALA A 325 12.98 36.11 4.95
CA ALA A 325 12.97 37.51 4.51
C ALA A 325 11.81 38.34 5.11
N LEU A 326 10.73 37.70 5.57
CA LEU A 326 9.66 38.32 6.36
C LEU A 326 9.97 38.34 7.87
N GLY A 327 11.18 37.96 8.30
CA GLY A 327 11.63 37.99 9.69
C GLY A 327 11.31 36.76 10.53
N LEU A 328 10.80 35.66 9.93
CA LEU A 328 10.50 34.44 10.67
C LEU A 328 11.76 33.56 10.83
N ASN A 329 12.05 33.14 12.06
CA ASN A 329 13.09 32.16 12.38
C ASN A 329 12.64 30.73 12.01
N VAL A 330 12.43 30.46 10.72
CA VAL A 330 11.86 29.19 10.24
C VAL A 330 12.78 28.00 10.56
N ALA A 331 12.23 27.06 11.33
CA ALA A 331 12.80 25.81 11.79
C ALA A 331 12.52 24.62 10.85
N THR A 332 11.57 24.75 9.92
CA THR A 332 11.11 23.67 9.02
C THR A 332 12.24 22.93 8.32
N GLU A 333 12.32 21.62 8.57
CA GLU A 333 13.25 20.71 7.88
C GLU A 333 12.85 20.53 6.40
N VAL A 334 13.81 20.41 5.49
CA VAL A 334 13.55 20.02 4.09
C VAL A 334 14.35 18.76 3.78
N THR A 335 13.70 17.61 3.87
CA THR A 335 14.32 16.28 3.79
C THR A 335 13.75 15.49 2.62
N LYS A 336 14.49 14.51 2.10
CA LYS A 336 13.96 13.61 1.08
C LYS A 336 12.96 12.67 1.71
N ALA A 337 11.82 12.44 1.06
CA ALA A 337 10.83 11.48 1.53
C ALA A 337 11.44 10.07 1.69
N SER A 338 11.22 9.47 2.85
CA SER A 338 11.46 8.05 3.15
C SER A 338 10.15 7.26 3.05
N THR A 339 10.12 6.02 3.54
CA THR A 339 8.87 5.25 3.68
C THR A 339 7.86 6.02 4.54
N PHE A 340 6.69 6.31 3.95
CA PHE A 340 5.52 6.85 4.66
C PHE A 340 4.68 5.67 5.16
N TRP A 341 4.60 5.50 6.47
CA TRP A 341 3.75 4.50 7.12
C TRP A 341 2.39 5.12 7.42
N LYS A 342 1.32 4.63 6.79
CA LYS A 342 -0.06 5.08 7.05
C LYS A 342 -0.42 4.77 8.51
N ALA A 343 -1.06 5.72 9.20
CA ALA A 343 -1.52 5.51 10.57
C ALA A 343 -2.73 4.56 10.64
N GLU A 344 -3.08 4.17 11.86
CA GLU A 344 -4.29 3.42 12.18
C GLU A 344 -5.54 4.21 11.73
N SER A 345 -6.56 3.52 11.20
CA SER A 345 -7.72 4.16 10.55
C SER A 345 -8.59 5.02 11.48
N GLU A 346 -8.39 4.88 12.79
CA GLU A 346 -8.96 5.74 13.82
C GLU A 346 -8.33 7.15 13.91
N HIS A 347 -7.25 7.42 13.19
CA HIS A 347 -6.65 8.76 13.05
C HIS A 347 -7.08 9.52 11.78
N GLU A 348 -7.43 8.82 10.69
CA GLU A 348 -7.88 9.42 9.42
C GLU A 348 -9.22 10.17 9.58
N ASP A 349 -9.44 11.29 8.90
CA ASP A 349 -10.70 12.06 8.94
C ASP A 349 -11.12 12.54 10.35
N TYR A 350 -10.21 12.59 11.35
CA TYR A 350 -10.56 12.72 12.77
C TYR A 350 -11.56 13.84 13.11
N TYR A 351 -11.25 15.09 12.78
CA TYR A 351 -12.12 16.25 13.05
C TYR A 351 -13.46 16.17 12.30
N LYS A 352 -13.44 15.64 11.08
CA LYS A 352 -14.61 15.44 10.22
C LYS A 352 -15.53 14.31 10.74
N ARG A 353 -14.97 13.26 11.34
CA ARG A 353 -15.71 12.19 12.05
C ARG A 353 -16.26 12.62 13.41
N HIS A 354 -15.75 13.70 14.01
CA HIS A 354 -16.15 14.16 15.34
C HIS A 354 -16.91 15.50 15.35
N GLY A 355 -16.99 16.20 14.21
CA GLY A 355 -17.73 17.46 14.08
C GLY A 355 -17.09 18.61 14.86
N THR A 356 -15.77 18.61 15.02
CA THR A 356 -15.00 19.56 15.83
C THR A 356 -13.89 20.22 15.02
N GLU A 357 -13.29 21.29 15.56
CA GLU A 357 -12.20 22.05 14.92
C GLU A 357 -10.84 21.79 15.61
N PRO A 358 -9.70 22.02 14.91
CA PRO A 358 -8.37 21.90 15.50
C PRO A 358 -8.11 22.83 16.69
N TYR A 359 -7.51 22.29 17.76
CA TYR A 359 -7.13 23.09 18.94
C TYR A 359 -5.73 23.70 18.83
N CYS A 360 -4.81 23.02 18.15
CA CYS A 360 -3.39 23.36 18.03
C CYS A 360 -2.99 24.03 16.69
N HIS A 361 -3.85 24.00 15.67
CA HIS A 361 -3.64 24.62 14.36
C HIS A 361 -4.61 25.78 14.13
N ARG A 362 -4.12 26.87 13.53
CA ARG A 362 -4.93 28.04 13.15
C ARG A 362 -4.34 28.70 11.91
N ARG A 363 -5.17 29.01 10.92
CA ARG A 363 -4.70 29.65 9.69
C ARG A 363 -4.31 31.12 9.92
N THR A 364 -3.03 31.42 9.72
CA THR A 364 -2.39 32.73 9.79
C THR A 364 -1.82 33.08 8.40
N PRO A 365 -2.57 33.83 7.56
CA PRO A 365 -2.14 34.19 6.20
C PRO A 365 -0.79 34.91 6.14
N ARG A 366 0.02 34.67 5.09
CA ARG A 366 1.33 35.32 4.88
C ARG A 366 1.38 36.12 3.57
N ASN A 367 2.32 37.07 3.47
CA ASN A 367 2.48 37.94 2.29
C ASN A 367 3.39 37.30 1.21
N TRP A 368 2.77 36.53 0.32
CA TRP A 368 3.35 35.42 -0.45
C TRP A 368 3.90 35.67 -1.86
#